data_AF-A0A7K4CWH6-F1
#
_entry.id   AF-A0A7K4CWH6-F1
#
_cell.length_a   1.000
_cell.length_b   1.000
_cell.length_c   1.000
_cell.angle_alpha   90.00
_cell.angle_beta   90.00
_cell.angle_gamma   90.00
#
_symmetry.space_group_name_H-M   'P 1'
#
loop_
_entity.id
_entity.type
_entity.pdbx_description
1 polymer ?
#
loop_
_entity_poly.entity_id
_entity_poly.type
_entity_poly.pdbx_seq_one_letter_code
_entity_poly.pdbx_strand_id
1 'polypeptide(L)'
;MPVVRPFKHVIFNWLEERERCKAMVKGCDIAIIDSYLASPDFYDEIARIAQVSVFVDDNRRIDFPAGIILNGSIYAKDLGYPDKCDGGNLLGPEYFLLRKPFQAQHDKVINARIESALIIFGATDARNMTGGVLDHLVKTFPGTRMLVVVGPGFQVPIDHLVKKYPAVAFHQNLDARGMLALMIEADIAISACGTTLYELACVGVPTIGIGVAENQALNVKKFTEIGFMKFAGWWNEQNLFTNLLFSMRAMIPHESRATASRIGQALVKGTGCLNAVKRIKEAWFKKKLVFSRATKSHCDLLYKWANDDEVRKNSFNSDQISYDTHVKWFEGKLRSSSSYIFIGFIDSTPVGQVRMEIDGLSGVISYSIDKEWRGNGLGNVFLQELPFLITTHNVKVTRLIGRVKVGNLQSQKAFERAGFQKHDGNGFFEYVKDV
;
A
#
# COMPACT_ATOMS: atom_id res chain seq x y z
N MET A 1 -4.36 -20.46 -14.39
CA MET A 1 -5.67 -19.86 -14.02
C MET A 1 -5.42 -18.56 -13.26
N PRO A 2 -6.06 -17.44 -13.61
CA PRO A 2 -5.88 -16.21 -12.84
C PRO A 2 -6.41 -16.39 -11.41
N VAL A 3 -5.64 -15.88 -10.44
CA VAL A 3 -5.83 -16.02 -8.99
C VAL A 3 -6.91 -15.04 -8.50
N VAL A 4 -8.11 -15.08 -9.08
CA VAL A 4 -9.24 -14.21 -8.68
C VAL A 4 -10.28 -14.98 -7.86
N ARG A 5 -9.98 -16.23 -7.45
CA ARG A 5 -10.86 -16.99 -6.55
C ARG A 5 -10.75 -16.40 -5.14
N PRO A 6 -11.88 -16.16 -4.43
CA PRO A 6 -13.21 -16.73 -4.66
C PRO A 6 -14.22 -15.81 -5.39
N PHE A 7 -13.78 -14.75 -6.07
CA PHE A 7 -14.70 -13.77 -6.65
C PHE A 7 -15.36 -14.27 -7.94
N LYS A 8 -16.62 -13.86 -8.17
CA LYS A 8 -17.28 -13.98 -9.47
C LYS A 8 -16.44 -13.23 -10.50
N HIS A 9 -16.03 -13.90 -11.55
CA HIS A 9 -15.19 -13.33 -12.59
C HIS A 9 -15.60 -13.84 -13.97
N VAL A 10 -15.28 -13.05 -15.00
CA VAL A 10 -15.44 -13.41 -16.40
C VAL A 10 -14.07 -13.26 -17.05
N ILE A 11 -13.67 -14.24 -17.85
CA ILE A 11 -12.42 -14.21 -18.62
C ILE A 11 -12.80 -14.10 -20.09
N PHE A 12 -12.30 -13.07 -20.76
CA PHE A 12 -12.52 -12.84 -22.19
C PHE A 12 -11.40 -11.97 -22.75
N ASN A 13 -11.26 -11.91 -24.08
CA ASN A 13 -10.23 -11.11 -24.72
C ASN A 13 -10.70 -9.66 -24.89
N TRP A 14 -10.39 -8.81 -23.92
CA TRP A 14 -10.83 -7.42 -23.92
C TRP A 14 -10.25 -6.57 -25.07
N LEU A 15 -9.16 -7.02 -25.71
CA LEU A 15 -8.58 -6.33 -26.88
C LEU A 15 -9.45 -6.50 -28.12
N GLU A 16 -10.02 -7.68 -28.30
CA GLU A 16 -10.92 -8.03 -29.41
C GLU A 16 -12.37 -7.62 -29.09
N GLU A 17 -12.78 -7.71 -27.81
CA GLU A 17 -14.14 -7.46 -27.35
C GLU A 17 -14.26 -6.14 -26.55
N ARG A 18 -13.72 -5.03 -27.08
CA ARG A 18 -13.67 -3.73 -26.37
C ARG A 18 -15.04 -3.22 -25.93
N GLU A 19 -16.05 -3.32 -26.77
CA GLU A 19 -17.41 -2.84 -26.45
C GLU A 19 -18.06 -3.67 -25.33
N ARG A 20 -17.80 -4.98 -25.30
CA ARG A 20 -18.23 -5.84 -24.18
C ARG A 20 -17.53 -5.41 -22.88
N CYS A 21 -16.22 -5.13 -22.94
CA CYS A 21 -15.47 -4.63 -21.79
C CYS A 21 -16.07 -3.31 -21.26
N LYS A 22 -16.31 -2.34 -22.15
CA LYS A 22 -16.94 -1.06 -21.79
C LYS A 22 -18.31 -1.25 -21.15
N ALA A 23 -19.16 -2.10 -21.72
CA ALA A 23 -20.49 -2.39 -21.17
C ALA A 23 -20.42 -2.97 -19.76
N MET A 24 -19.42 -3.82 -19.47
CA MET A 24 -19.21 -4.40 -18.14
C MET A 24 -18.63 -3.41 -17.11
N VAL A 25 -17.79 -2.46 -17.55
CA VAL A 25 -17.14 -1.49 -16.67
C VAL A 25 -18.02 -0.25 -16.44
N LYS A 26 -18.97 0.04 -17.34
CA LYS A 26 -19.85 1.20 -17.23
C LYS A 26 -20.61 1.21 -15.89
N GLY A 27 -20.40 2.28 -15.12
CA GLY A 27 -21.04 2.48 -13.83
C GLY A 27 -20.43 1.70 -12.68
N CYS A 28 -19.32 0.98 -12.89
CA CYS A 28 -18.63 0.31 -11.80
C CYS A 28 -18.06 1.32 -10.80
N ASP A 29 -17.99 0.92 -9.53
CA ASP A 29 -17.42 1.75 -8.47
C ASP A 29 -15.91 2.00 -8.66
N ILE A 30 -15.17 0.95 -9.05
CA ILE A 30 -13.72 0.99 -9.20
C ILE A 30 -13.31 0.14 -10.41
N ALA A 31 -12.56 0.73 -11.35
CA ALA A 31 -11.87 0.04 -12.43
C ALA A 31 -10.36 0.04 -12.18
N ILE A 32 -9.71 -1.13 -12.24
CA ILE A 32 -8.25 -1.26 -12.13
C ILE A 32 -7.72 -1.79 -13.47
N ILE A 33 -6.76 -1.08 -14.06
CA ILE A 33 -6.15 -1.43 -15.34
C ILE A 33 -4.65 -1.67 -15.12
N ASP A 34 -4.21 -2.88 -15.46
CA ASP A 34 -2.81 -3.30 -15.46
C ASP A 34 -2.51 -3.93 -16.82
N SER A 35 -2.06 -3.10 -17.78
CA SER A 35 -1.88 -3.54 -19.16
C SER A 35 -0.92 -2.63 -19.92
N TYR A 36 0.09 -3.24 -20.54
CA TYR A 36 0.94 -2.56 -21.53
C TYR A 36 0.29 -2.44 -22.91
N LEU A 37 -0.76 -3.22 -23.18
CA LEU A 37 -1.44 -3.28 -24.49
C LEU A 37 -2.58 -2.27 -24.63
N ALA A 38 -3.03 -1.67 -23.52
CA ALA A 38 -4.08 -0.66 -23.56
C ALA A 38 -3.58 0.63 -24.20
N SER A 39 -4.30 1.13 -25.21
CA SER A 39 -4.03 2.41 -25.86
C SER A 39 -4.46 3.58 -24.95
N PRO A 40 -3.86 4.77 -25.09
CA PRO A 40 -4.28 5.97 -24.36
C PRO A 40 -5.80 6.21 -24.38
N ASP A 41 -6.41 6.14 -25.58
CA ASP A 41 -7.87 6.32 -25.73
C ASP A 41 -8.69 5.31 -24.91
N PHE A 42 -8.18 4.09 -24.73
CA PHE A 42 -8.86 3.08 -23.92
C PHE A 42 -8.83 3.45 -22.44
N TYR A 43 -7.71 4.00 -21.94
CA TYR A 43 -7.66 4.55 -20.58
C TYR A 43 -8.64 5.71 -20.40
N ASP A 44 -8.72 6.62 -21.38
CA ASP A 44 -9.64 7.77 -21.34
C ASP A 44 -11.11 7.33 -21.35
N GLU A 45 -11.44 6.30 -22.12
CA GLU A 45 -12.77 5.70 -22.13
C GLU A 45 -13.13 5.09 -20.78
N ILE A 46 -12.26 4.26 -20.20
CA ILE A 46 -12.50 3.66 -18.88
C ILE A 46 -12.62 4.74 -17.79
N ALA A 47 -11.75 5.75 -17.81
CA ALA A 47 -11.77 6.88 -16.88
C ALA A 47 -13.10 7.64 -16.88
N ARG A 48 -13.78 7.72 -18.02
CA ARG A 48 -15.08 8.40 -18.16
C ARG A 48 -16.26 7.57 -17.66
N ILE A 49 -16.19 6.25 -17.72
CA ILE A 49 -17.35 5.37 -17.44
C ILE A 49 -17.30 4.69 -16.07
N ALA A 50 -16.13 4.63 -15.44
CA ALA A 50 -15.95 4.15 -14.07
C ALA A 50 -16.02 5.31 -13.07
N GLN A 51 -16.52 5.07 -11.85
CA GLN A 51 -16.52 6.11 -10.83
C GLN A 51 -15.09 6.41 -10.36
N VAL A 52 -14.28 5.40 -10.05
CA VAL A 52 -12.86 5.55 -9.74
C VAL A 52 -12.04 4.69 -10.69
N SER A 53 -11.03 5.28 -11.33
CA SER A 53 -10.08 4.54 -12.16
C SER A 53 -8.72 4.48 -11.51
N VAL A 54 -8.10 3.31 -11.55
CA VAL A 54 -6.78 3.02 -11.01
C VAL A 54 -5.92 2.43 -12.13
N PHE A 55 -4.75 3.01 -12.35
CA PHE A 55 -3.82 2.60 -13.40
C PHE A 55 -2.56 2.07 -12.77
N VAL A 56 -2.29 0.77 -12.93
CA VAL A 56 -1.03 0.14 -12.52
C VAL A 56 -0.02 0.41 -13.62
N ASP A 57 1.13 0.95 -13.24
CA ASP A 57 2.18 1.35 -14.17
C ASP A 57 3.57 1.22 -13.53
N ASP A 58 4.59 1.04 -14.36
CA ASP A 58 5.97 0.86 -13.90
C ASP A 58 6.94 1.91 -14.42
N ASN A 59 6.67 2.55 -15.57
CA ASN A 59 7.67 3.32 -16.31
C ASN A 59 7.16 4.62 -16.96
N ARG A 60 5.92 5.04 -16.66
CA ARG A 60 5.26 6.21 -17.24
C ARG A 60 5.26 6.16 -18.77
N ARG A 61 4.80 5.03 -19.34
CA ARG A 61 4.76 4.82 -20.79
C ARG A 61 3.86 5.80 -21.56
N ILE A 62 2.84 6.35 -20.91
CA ILE A 62 1.86 7.25 -21.51
C ILE A 62 1.52 8.38 -20.54
N ASP A 63 0.87 9.43 -21.06
CA ASP A 63 0.21 10.41 -20.22
C ASP A 63 -1.17 9.88 -19.80
N PHE A 64 -1.29 9.40 -18.57
CA PHE A 64 -2.52 8.79 -18.07
C PHE A 64 -3.64 9.83 -17.89
N PRO A 65 -4.92 9.44 -18.08
CA PRO A 65 -6.07 10.30 -17.76
C PRO A 65 -6.19 10.62 -16.27
N ALA A 66 -7.19 11.42 -15.92
CA ALA A 66 -7.61 11.62 -14.54
C ALA A 66 -7.98 10.27 -13.88
N GLY A 67 -7.15 9.86 -12.92
CA GLY A 67 -7.29 8.61 -12.20
C GLY A 67 -6.12 8.43 -11.23
N ILE A 68 -6.19 7.40 -10.40
CA ILE A 68 -5.16 7.09 -9.41
C ILE A 68 -4.07 6.26 -10.11
N ILE A 69 -2.86 6.80 -10.21
CA ILE A 69 -1.72 6.02 -10.70
C ILE A 69 -1.13 5.24 -9.52
N LEU A 70 -0.97 3.93 -9.68
CA LEU A 70 -0.34 3.04 -8.71
C LEU A 70 0.97 2.53 -9.28
N ASN A 71 2.08 3.09 -8.80
CA ASN A 71 3.41 2.62 -9.12
C ASN A 71 4.20 2.43 -7.82
N GLY A 72 4.33 1.17 -7.40
CA GLY A 72 5.01 0.81 -6.16
C GLY A 72 6.55 0.90 -6.23
N SER A 73 7.12 1.19 -7.39
CA SER A 73 8.56 1.10 -7.61
C SER A 73 9.32 2.13 -6.77
N ILE A 74 10.54 1.79 -6.35
CA ILE A 74 11.43 2.67 -5.55
C ILE A 74 11.74 4.00 -6.25
N TYR A 75 11.69 4.01 -7.58
CA TYR A 75 11.93 5.19 -8.42
C TYR A 75 10.63 5.87 -8.89
N ALA A 76 9.45 5.43 -8.45
CA ALA A 76 8.17 5.90 -8.98
C ALA A 76 7.97 7.42 -8.87
N LYS A 77 8.46 8.02 -7.77
CA LYS A 77 8.38 9.48 -7.54
C LYS A 77 9.23 10.28 -8.54
N ASP A 78 10.31 9.69 -9.05
CA ASP A 78 11.21 10.34 -10.00
C ASP A 78 10.66 10.36 -11.44
N LEU A 79 9.63 9.55 -11.72
CA LEU A 79 9.01 9.52 -13.04
C LEU A 79 8.16 10.77 -13.32
N GLY A 80 7.87 11.59 -12.30
CA GLY A 80 7.19 12.88 -12.47
C GLY A 80 5.77 12.76 -12.99
N TYR A 81 4.99 11.82 -12.44
CA TYR A 81 3.57 11.71 -12.78
C TYR A 81 2.81 13.00 -12.40
N PRO A 82 1.97 13.53 -13.31
CA PRO A 82 1.13 14.67 -12.98
C PRO A 82 0.02 14.27 -11.99
N ASP A 83 -0.28 15.15 -11.03
CA ASP A 83 -1.41 14.95 -10.12
C ASP A 83 -2.71 15.44 -10.80
N LYS A 84 -3.43 14.49 -11.41
CA LYS A 84 -4.65 14.76 -12.21
C LYS A 84 -5.96 14.41 -11.50
N CYS A 85 -5.94 13.98 -10.24
CA CYS A 85 -7.16 13.60 -9.54
C CYS A 85 -7.13 13.86 -8.02
N ASP A 86 -8.32 14.02 -7.45
CA ASP A 86 -8.54 14.06 -6.01
C ASP A 86 -8.20 12.71 -5.38
N GLY A 87 -7.15 12.70 -4.55
CA GLY A 87 -6.60 11.48 -3.97
C GLY A 87 -5.14 11.24 -4.36
N GLY A 88 -4.65 11.89 -5.42
CA GLY A 88 -3.24 11.89 -5.83
C GLY A 88 -2.71 10.52 -6.26
N ASN A 89 -1.47 10.53 -6.76
CA ASN A 89 -0.78 9.31 -7.19
C ASN A 89 -0.27 8.48 -5.99
N LEU A 90 -0.29 7.16 -6.13
CA LEU A 90 0.20 6.17 -5.16
C LEU A 90 1.58 5.69 -5.60
N LEU A 91 2.59 6.46 -5.24
CA LEU A 91 3.96 6.29 -5.73
C LEU A 91 4.90 5.85 -4.61
N GLY A 92 5.70 4.82 -4.89
CA GLY A 92 6.81 4.39 -4.04
C GLY A 92 6.58 3.05 -3.31
N PRO A 93 7.63 2.54 -2.64
CA PRO A 93 7.63 1.23 -2.00
C PRO A 93 6.55 1.02 -0.94
N GLU A 94 6.03 2.11 -0.36
CA GLU A 94 4.89 2.10 0.55
C GLU A 94 3.57 1.62 -0.11
N TYR A 95 3.54 1.51 -1.43
CA TYR A 95 2.42 0.99 -2.23
C TYR A 95 2.79 -0.25 -3.07
N PHE A 96 4.00 -0.82 -2.89
CA PHE A 96 4.41 -2.00 -3.66
C PHE A 96 3.54 -3.24 -3.34
N LEU A 97 3.06 -3.91 -4.39
CA LEU A 97 2.11 -5.00 -4.27
C LEU A 97 2.82 -6.35 -4.10
N LEU A 98 3.07 -6.74 -2.86
CA LEU A 98 3.68 -8.01 -2.51
C LEU A 98 2.66 -9.16 -2.44
N ARG A 99 3.12 -10.38 -2.74
CA ARG A 99 2.34 -11.62 -2.57
C ARG A 99 1.98 -11.83 -1.10
N LYS A 100 0.82 -12.42 -0.81
CA LYS A 100 0.26 -12.55 0.55
C LYS A 100 1.25 -13.00 1.65
N PRO A 101 2.11 -14.02 1.45
CA PRO A 101 3.05 -14.42 2.49
C PRO A 101 4.05 -13.33 2.91
N PHE A 102 4.40 -12.42 2.01
CA PHE A 102 5.35 -11.33 2.22
C PHE A 102 4.70 -10.06 2.80
N GLN A 103 3.38 -10.05 3.03
CA GLN A 103 2.68 -8.87 3.56
C GLN A 103 2.79 -8.75 5.09
N ALA A 104 3.27 -9.81 5.76
CA ALA A 104 3.56 -9.78 7.19
C ALA A 104 4.96 -9.22 7.45
N GLN A 105 5.18 -8.72 8.67
CA GLN A 105 6.54 -8.45 9.13
C GLN A 105 7.27 -9.76 9.37
N HIS A 106 8.54 -9.83 8.98
CA HIS A 106 9.38 -11.01 9.12
C HIS A 106 10.58 -10.70 10.00
N ASP A 107 10.81 -11.54 11.01
CA ASP A 107 11.97 -11.44 11.87
C ASP A 107 13.16 -12.13 11.20
N LYS A 108 13.91 -11.36 10.40
CA LYS A 108 15.12 -11.86 9.75
C LYS A 108 16.28 -11.84 10.73
N VAL A 109 16.79 -13.04 11.03
CA VAL A 109 18.03 -13.20 11.78
C VAL A 109 19.21 -13.10 10.80
N ILE A 110 20.19 -12.27 11.15
CA ILE A 110 21.46 -12.17 10.41
C ILE A 110 22.49 -12.96 11.20
N ASN A 111 22.90 -14.11 10.68
CA ASN A 111 23.86 -14.99 11.36
C ASN A 111 25.26 -14.38 11.37
N ALA A 112 26.12 -14.79 12.31
CA ALA A 112 27.49 -14.27 12.40
C ALA A 112 28.34 -14.58 11.15
N ARG A 113 28.09 -15.72 10.49
CA ARG A 113 28.74 -16.17 9.26
C ARG A 113 27.71 -16.31 8.12
N ILE A 114 28.21 -16.38 6.89
CA ILE A 114 27.39 -16.74 5.72
C ILE A 114 27.48 -18.26 5.57
N GLU A 115 26.42 -18.95 5.94
CA GLU A 115 26.29 -20.41 5.83
C GLU A 115 25.44 -20.80 4.63
N SER A 116 24.56 -19.90 4.16
CA SER A 116 23.68 -20.14 3.02
C SER A 116 23.59 -18.95 2.05
N ALA A 117 23.51 -19.23 0.75
CA ALA A 117 23.32 -18.22 -0.29
C ALA A 117 22.18 -18.62 -1.24
N LEU A 118 21.16 -17.76 -1.33
CA LEU A 118 20.06 -17.91 -2.28
C LEU A 118 20.47 -17.36 -3.65
N ILE A 119 20.25 -18.12 -4.72
CA ILE A 119 20.54 -17.73 -6.10
C ILE A 119 19.22 -17.76 -6.89
N ILE A 120 18.82 -16.60 -7.45
CA ILE A 120 17.53 -16.45 -8.13
C ILE A 120 17.57 -15.45 -9.30
N PHE A 121 17.38 -15.94 -10.54
CA PHE A 121 17.44 -15.11 -11.76
C PHE A 121 16.10 -15.01 -12.51
N GLY A 122 15.00 -15.19 -11.79
CA GLY A 122 13.64 -15.05 -12.34
C GLY A 122 13.15 -16.29 -13.09
N ALA A 123 12.03 -16.13 -13.81
CA ALA A 123 11.27 -17.26 -14.34
C ALA A 123 12.01 -18.06 -15.42
N THR A 124 12.82 -17.37 -16.25
CA THR A 124 13.45 -17.97 -17.43
C THR A 124 14.97 -18.09 -17.30
N ASP A 125 15.61 -17.25 -16.47
CA ASP A 125 17.06 -17.02 -16.50
C ASP A 125 17.59 -16.96 -17.94
N ALA A 126 17.04 -16.04 -18.74
CA ALA A 126 17.29 -15.97 -20.18
C ALA A 126 18.78 -15.81 -20.56
N ARG A 127 19.65 -15.42 -19.61
CA ARG A 127 21.09 -15.26 -19.81
C ARG A 127 21.91 -16.41 -19.21
N ASN A 128 21.26 -17.42 -18.65
CA ASN A 128 21.89 -18.55 -17.94
C ASN A 128 22.88 -18.09 -16.84
N MET A 129 22.48 -17.07 -16.08
CA MET A 129 23.31 -16.52 -15.00
C MET A 129 23.53 -17.53 -13.89
N THR A 130 22.56 -18.41 -13.64
CA THR A 130 22.63 -19.44 -12.59
C THR A 130 23.90 -20.29 -12.72
N GLY A 131 24.18 -20.81 -13.92
CA GLY A 131 25.37 -21.65 -14.15
C GLY A 131 26.68 -20.89 -13.94
N GLY A 132 26.78 -19.68 -14.49
CA GLY A 132 27.98 -18.85 -14.35
C GLY A 132 28.26 -18.46 -12.89
N VAL A 133 27.22 -18.12 -12.12
CA VAL A 133 27.34 -17.82 -10.69
C VAL A 133 27.80 -19.06 -9.91
N LEU A 134 27.19 -20.23 -10.16
CA LEU A 134 27.57 -21.47 -9.49
C LEU A 134 29.02 -21.89 -9.78
N ASP A 135 29.48 -21.73 -11.02
CA ASP A 135 30.86 -22.07 -11.42
C ASP A 135 31.93 -21.33 -10.61
N HIS A 136 31.62 -20.14 -10.09
CA HIS A 136 32.52 -19.32 -9.29
C HIS A 136 32.29 -19.48 -7.78
N LEU A 137 31.02 -19.45 -7.34
CA LEU A 137 30.69 -19.44 -5.92
C LEU A 137 30.94 -20.78 -5.24
N VAL A 138 30.59 -21.91 -5.87
CA VAL A 138 30.79 -23.25 -5.28
C VAL A 138 32.28 -23.52 -5.02
N LYS A 139 33.16 -23.05 -5.92
CA LYS A 139 34.61 -23.21 -5.78
C LYS A 139 35.20 -22.28 -4.73
N THR A 140 34.72 -21.04 -4.66
CA THR A 140 35.30 -20.00 -3.80
C THR A 140 34.77 -20.07 -2.36
N PHE A 141 33.54 -20.56 -2.18
CA PHE A 141 32.86 -20.66 -0.88
C PHE A 141 32.31 -22.08 -0.66
N PRO A 142 33.19 -23.11 -0.57
CA PRO A 142 32.77 -24.51 -0.50
C PRO A 142 32.00 -24.88 0.77
N GLY A 143 32.09 -24.07 1.84
CA GLY A 143 31.32 -24.23 3.08
C GLY A 143 29.96 -23.54 3.08
N THR A 144 29.60 -22.82 2.02
CA THR A 144 28.32 -22.12 1.92
C THR A 144 27.33 -22.96 1.13
N ARG A 145 26.18 -23.27 1.73
CA ARG A 145 25.08 -23.99 1.08
C ARG A 145 24.40 -23.09 0.05
N MET A 146 24.45 -23.49 -1.21
CA MET A 146 23.78 -22.75 -2.30
C MET A 146 22.34 -23.24 -2.41
N LEU A 147 21.38 -22.33 -2.26
CA LEU A 147 19.96 -22.54 -2.45
C LEU A 147 19.58 -21.93 -3.81
N VAL A 148 19.38 -22.76 -4.84
CA VAL A 148 19.11 -22.27 -6.20
C VAL A 148 17.63 -22.43 -6.51
N VAL A 149 16.97 -21.34 -6.88
CA VAL A 149 15.60 -21.40 -7.41
C VAL A 149 15.62 -21.14 -8.90
N VAL A 150 15.10 -22.10 -9.67
CA VAL A 150 14.87 -21.92 -11.11
C VAL A 150 13.37 -21.88 -11.40
N GLY A 151 12.99 -20.98 -12.30
CA GLY A 151 11.61 -20.78 -12.67
C GLY A 151 11.09 -21.75 -13.73
N PRO A 152 9.78 -21.69 -14.03
CA PRO A 152 9.12 -22.61 -14.96
C PRO A 152 9.59 -22.46 -16.43
N GLY A 153 10.20 -21.33 -16.79
CA GLY A 153 10.74 -21.08 -18.13
C GLY A 153 12.24 -21.34 -18.26
N PHE A 154 12.87 -21.91 -17.23
CA PHE A 154 14.29 -22.21 -17.21
C PHE A 154 14.63 -23.31 -18.24
N GLN A 155 15.52 -23.00 -19.17
CA GLN A 155 15.77 -23.85 -20.33
C GLN A 155 16.78 -24.98 -20.06
N VAL A 156 17.67 -24.83 -19.08
CA VAL A 156 18.68 -25.85 -18.78
C VAL A 156 18.02 -26.96 -17.95
N PRO A 157 18.11 -28.25 -18.37
CA PRO A 157 17.58 -29.35 -17.59
C PRO A 157 18.22 -29.40 -16.19
N ILE A 158 17.38 -29.48 -15.15
CA ILE A 158 17.88 -29.53 -13.77
C ILE A 158 18.81 -30.70 -13.53
N ASP A 159 18.54 -31.86 -14.12
CA ASP A 159 19.37 -33.05 -13.94
C ASP A 159 20.82 -32.81 -14.35
N HIS A 160 21.06 -31.94 -15.34
CA HIS A 160 22.41 -31.55 -15.71
C HIS A 160 23.07 -30.68 -14.64
N LEU A 161 22.33 -29.74 -14.04
CA LEU A 161 22.85 -28.91 -12.96
C LEU A 161 23.10 -29.70 -11.68
N VAL A 162 22.20 -30.61 -11.31
CA VAL A 162 22.36 -31.50 -10.15
C VAL A 162 23.59 -32.39 -10.30
N LYS A 163 23.81 -32.95 -11.50
CA LYS A 163 25.03 -33.73 -11.80
C LYS A 163 26.30 -32.89 -11.71
N LYS A 164 26.27 -31.65 -12.22
CA LYS A 164 27.42 -30.74 -12.22
C LYS A 164 27.72 -30.19 -10.81
N TYR A 165 26.68 -29.98 -9.99
CA TYR A 165 26.79 -29.36 -8.67
C TYR A 165 26.05 -30.18 -7.60
N PRO A 166 26.56 -31.35 -7.19
CA PRO A 166 25.85 -32.27 -6.29
C PRO A 166 25.62 -31.73 -4.88
N ALA A 167 26.39 -30.72 -4.45
CA ALA A 167 26.27 -30.08 -3.13
C ALA A 167 25.26 -28.90 -3.11
N VAL A 168 24.62 -28.60 -4.24
CA VAL A 168 23.69 -27.46 -4.37
C VAL A 168 22.25 -27.94 -4.20
N ALA A 169 21.45 -27.18 -3.44
CA ALA A 169 20.03 -27.44 -3.27
C ALA A 169 19.24 -26.73 -4.37
N PHE A 170 18.71 -27.49 -5.33
CA PHE A 170 17.88 -26.95 -6.41
C PHE A 170 16.39 -27.03 -6.06
N HIS A 171 15.67 -25.94 -6.34
CA HIS A 171 14.24 -25.83 -6.11
C HIS A 171 13.52 -25.35 -7.38
N GLN A 172 12.34 -25.93 -7.63
CA GLN A 172 11.45 -25.58 -8.75
C GLN A 172 10.01 -25.44 -8.27
N ASN A 173 9.21 -24.70 -9.05
CA ASN A 173 7.77 -24.58 -8.84
C ASN A 173 7.37 -24.18 -7.41
N LEU A 174 8.22 -23.37 -6.75
CA LEU A 174 7.93 -22.87 -5.41
C LEU A 174 6.74 -21.93 -5.45
N ASP A 175 5.79 -22.19 -4.54
CA ASP A 175 4.77 -21.21 -4.24
C ASP A 175 5.36 -20.03 -3.44
N ALA A 176 4.52 -19.05 -3.12
CA ALA A 176 4.97 -17.88 -2.38
C ALA A 176 5.45 -18.20 -0.95
N ARG A 177 4.95 -19.27 -0.31
CA ARG A 177 5.38 -19.67 1.04
C ARG A 177 6.73 -20.38 1.01
N GLY A 178 6.94 -21.26 0.04
CA GLY A 178 8.22 -21.92 -0.19
C GLY A 178 9.33 -20.92 -0.53
N MET A 179 9.03 -19.93 -1.37
CA MET A 179 9.98 -18.83 -1.64
C MET A 179 10.32 -18.04 -0.37
N LEU A 180 9.31 -17.66 0.42
CA LEU A 180 9.52 -16.97 1.69
C LEU A 180 10.41 -17.78 2.65
N ALA A 181 10.16 -19.09 2.76
CA ALA A 181 10.95 -19.97 3.63
C ALA A 181 12.44 -19.97 3.23
N LEU A 182 12.74 -20.06 1.93
CA LEU A 182 14.13 -19.98 1.45
C LEU A 182 14.76 -18.60 1.70
N MET A 183 13.99 -17.51 1.53
CA MET A 183 14.48 -16.16 1.84
C MET A 183 14.78 -15.98 3.34
N ILE A 184 13.97 -16.58 4.22
CA ILE A 184 14.22 -16.59 5.66
C ILE A 184 15.47 -17.41 6.00
N GLU A 185 15.67 -18.56 5.35
CA GLU A 185 16.86 -19.42 5.55
C GLU A 185 18.16 -18.75 5.07
N ALA A 186 18.13 -18.07 3.93
CA ALA A 186 19.32 -17.58 3.24
C ALA A 186 20.05 -16.43 3.94
N ASP A 187 21.36 -16.54 4.19
CA ASP A 187 22.15 -15.45 4.79
C ASP A 187 22.41 -14.28 3.84
N ILE A 188 22.39 -14.57 2.54
CA ILE A 188 22.58 -13.61 1.45
C ILE A 188 21.85 -14.10 0.19
N ALA A 189 21.41 -13.18 -0.65
CA ALA A 189 20.85 -13.47 -1.97
C ALA A 189 21.73 -12.92 -3.10
N ILE A 190 21.85 -13.68 -4.17
CA ILE A 190 22.37 -13.27 -5.48
C ILE A 190 21.18 -13.30 -6.44
N SER A 191 20.76 -12.13 -6.90
CA SER A 191 19.49 -11.98 -7.63
C SER A 191 19.62 -11.14 -8.89
N ALA A 192 18.75 -11.42 -9.87
CA ALA A 192 18.39 -10.42 -10.88
C ALA A 192 17.77 -9.17 -10.23
N CYS A 193 17.87 -8.02 -10.87
CA CYS A 193 17.42 -6.72 -10.33
C CYS A 193 15.96 -6.37 -10.68
N GLY A 194 15.09 -7.37 -10.73
CA GLY A 194 13.66 -7.23 -11.01
C GLY A 194 12.80 -7.00 -9.75
N THR A 195 11.53 -7.39 -9.82
CA THR A 195 10.56 -7.24 -8.71
C THR A 195 10.89 -8.10 -7.47
N THR A 196 11.67 -9.16 -7.62
CA THR A 196 12.17 -9.98 -6.50
C THR A 196 12.95 -9.16 -5.47
N LEU A 197 13.60 -8.06 -5.88
CA LEU A 197 14.30 -7.17 -4.94
C LEU A 197 13.38 -6.61 -3.85
N TYR A 198 12.10 -6.38 -4.14
CA TYR A 198 11.14 -5.88 -3.17
C TYR A 198 10.74 -6.96 -2.16
N GLU A 199 10.65 -8.22 -2.58
CA GLU A 199 10.44 -9.36 -1.69
C GLU A 199 11.66 -9.57 -0.77
N LEU A 200 12.86 -9.56 -1.34
CA LEU A 200 14.12 -9.65 -0.58
C LEU A 200 14.26 -8.49 0.41
N ALA A 201 13.94 -7.27 0.00
CA ALA A 201 13.95 -6.10 0.88
C ALA A 201 12.93 -6.23 2.00
N CYS A 202 11.70 -6.65 1.69
CA CYS A 202 10.65 -6.82 2.68
C CYS A 202 10.99 -7.89 3.73
N VAL A 203 11.60 -8.99 3.30
CA VAL A 203 12.08 -10.03 4.22
C VAL A 203 13.30 -9.55 4.99
N GLY A 204 14.17 -8.73 4.38
CA GLY A 204 15.43 -8.27 4.96
C GLY A 204 16.64 -9.09 4.53
N VAL A 205 16.57 -9.78 3.40
CA VAL A 205 17.70 -10.61 2.93
C VAL A 205 18.78 -9.69 2.32
N PRO A 206 20.00 -9.68 2.86
CA PRO A 206 21.11 -8.93 2.27
C PRO A 206 21.33 -9.41 0.83
N THR A 207 21.47 -8.49 -0.13
CA THR A 207 21.37 -8.84 -1.55
C THR A 207 22.56 -8.31 -2.38
N ILE A 208 23.07 -9.16 -3.27
CA ILE A 208 23.94 -8.79 -4.38
C ILE A 208 23.13 -8.90 -5.67
N GLY A 209 23.02 -7.79 -6.40
CA GLY A 209 22.28 -7.70 -7.64
C GLY A 209 23.17 -7.87 -8.87
N ILE A 210 22.65 -8.56 -9.88
CA ILE A 210 23.20 -8.58 -11.24
C ILE A 210 22.12 -8.09 -12.20
N GLY A 211 22.47 -7.10 -13.02
CA GLY A 211 21.57 -6.54 -14.01
C GLY A 211 21.47 -7.46 -15.23
N VAL A 212 20.28 -7.98 -15.54
CA VAL A 212 20.08 -8.93 -16.65
C VAL A 212 19.22 -8.37 -17.80
N ALA A 213 18.61 -7.21 -17.59
CA ALA A 213 17.78 -6.52 -18.59
C ALA A 213 17.77 -5.00 -18.33
N GLU A 214 17.72 -4.20 -19.40
CA GLU A 214 17.78 -2.72 -19.32
C GLU A 214 16.64 -2.11 -18.49
N ASN A 215 15.45 -2.72 -18.52
CA ASN A 215 14.31 -2.29 -17.71
C ASN A 215 14.54 -2.43 -16.19
N GLN A 216 15.65 -3.02 -15.75
CA GLN A 216 16.05 -3.10 -14.34
C GLN A 216 16.96 -1.93 -13.90
N ALA A 217 17.40 -1.05 -14.82
CA ALA A 217 18.40 -0.02 -14.53
C ALA A 217 18.00 0.93 -13.38
N LEU A 218 16.73 1.33 -13.31
CA LEU A 218 16.25 2.20 -12.24
C LEU A 218 16.20 1.50 -10.87
N ASN A 219 15.84 0.20 -10.85
CA ASN A 219 15.97 -0.61 -9.63
C ASN A 219 17.43 -0.72 -9.21
N VAL A 220 18.33 -1.05 -10.13
CA VAL A 220 19.78 -1.13 -9.88
C VAL A 220 20.27 0.15 -9.22
N LYS A 221 19.99 1.29 -9.85
CA LYS A 221 20.40 2.60 -9.37
C LYS A 221 19.89 2.84 -7.94
N LYS A 222 18.57 2.78 -7.73
CA LYS A 222 17.97 3.17 -6.45
C LYS A 222 18.26 2.22 -5.30
N PHE A 223 18.23 0.91 -5.52
CA PHE A 223 18.53 -0.06 -4.44
C PHE A 223 20.01 -0.04 -4.04
N THR A 224 20.91 0.32 -4.97
CA THR A 224 22.33 0.50 -4.66
C THR A 224 22.56 1.83 -3.92
N GLU A 225 21.98 2.93 -4.41
CA GLU A 225 22.08 4.26 -3.79
C GLU A 225 21.60 4.27 -2.33
N ILE A 226 20.49 3.58 -2.02
CA ILE A 226 19.95 3.51 -0.66
C ILE A 226 20.73 2.55 0.25
N GLY A 227 21.64 1.74 -0.30
CA GLY A 227 22.50 0.82 0.45
C GLY A 227 21.88 -0.53 0.81
N PHE A 228 20.70 -0.88 0.26
CA PHE A 228 20.11 -2.22 0.45
C PHE A 228 20.90 -3.30 -0.29
N MET A 229 21.37 -2.99 -1.50
CA MET A 229 21.95 -3.95 -2.44
C MET A 229 23.38 -3.56 -2.83
N LYS A 230 24.26 -4.56 -2.96
CA LYS A 230 25.53 -4.40 -3.69
C LYS A 230 25.33 -4.78 -5.15
N PHE A 231 25.74 -3.92 -6.08
CA PHE A 231 25.64 -4.21 -7.51
C PHE A 231 26.94 -4.83 -8.01
N ALA A 232 26.88 -6.06 -8.53
CA ALA A 232 28.05 -6.76 -9.07
C ALA A 232 28.34 -6.39 -10.53
N GLY A 233 27.36 -5.88 -11.28
CA GLY A 233 27.51 -5.51 -12.68
C GLY A 233 26.38 -6.02 -13.56
N TRP A 234 26.50 -5.73 -14.85
CA TRP A 234 25.58 -6.22 -15.88
C TRP A 234 26.03 -7.58 -16.43
N TRP A 235 25.08 -8.41 -16.87
CA TRP A 235 25.29 -9.78 -17.36
C TRP A 235 26.37 -9.90 -18.46
N ASN A 236 26.63 -8.83 -19.21
CA ASN A 236 27.59 -8.77 -20.32
C ASN A 236 28.93 -8.12 -19.97
N GLU A 237 29.14 -7.72 -18.73
CA GLU A 237 30.41 -7.13 -18.30
C GLU A 237 31.48 -8.20 -18.07
N GLN A 238 32.68 -7.98 -18.61
CA GLN A 238 33.79 -8.94 -18.52
C GLN A 238 34.24 -9.19 -17.07
N ASN A 239 34.14 -8.18 -16.21
CA ASN A 239 34.53 -8.24 -14.80
C ASN A 239 33.38 -8.66 -13.86
N LEU A 240 32.22 -9.03 -14.39
CA LEU A 240 31.03 -9.37 -13.59
C LEU A 240 31.33 -10.37 -12.46
N PHE A 241 31.95 -11.50 -12.78
CA PHE A 241 32.20 -12.54 -11.77
C PHE A 241 33.29 -12.13 -10.77
N THR A 242 34.28 -11.34 -11.19
CA THR A 242 35.26 -10.74 -10.27
C THR A 242 34.58 -9.79 -9.28
N ASN A 243 33.69 -8.92 -9.77
CA ASN A 243 32.92 -7.99 -8.96
C ASN A 243 31.90 -8.70 -8.06
N LEU A 244 31.33 -9.81 -8.52
CA LEU A 244 30.46 -10.68 -7.70
C LEU A 244 31.24 -11.23 -6.50
N LEU A 245 32.44 -11.78 -6.72
CA LEU A 245 33.28 -12.30 -5.64
C LEU A 245 33.73 -11.18 -4.68
N PHE A 246 34.05 -10.00 -5.20
CA PHE A 246 34.34 -8.83 -4.38
C PHE A 246 33.12 -8.41 -3.53
N SER A 247 31.93 -8.39 -4.13
CA SER A 247 30.68 -8.08 -3.44
C SER A 247 30.34 -9.11 -2.37
N MET A 248 30.55 -10.42 -2.64
CA MET A 248 30.42 -11.49 -1.65
C MET A 248 31.33 -11.26 -0.45
N ARG A 249 32.61 -10.92 -0.69
CA ARG A 249 33.58 -10.63 0.39
C ARG A 249 33.19 -9.40 1.20
N ALA A 250 32.69 -8.35 0.55
CA ALA A 250 32.21 -7.15 1.22
C ALA A 250 30.99 -7.40 2.13
N MET A 251 30.27 -8.50 1.91
CA MET A 251 29.11 -8.92 2.71
C MET A 251 29.46 -9.96 3.79
N ILE A 252 30.72 -10.42 3.89
CA ILE A 252 31.17 -11.31 4.97
C ILE A 252 30.95 -10.68 6.35
N PRO A 253 31.30 -9.39 6.60
CA PRO A 253 31.06 -8.77 7.90
C PRO A 253 29.56 -8.78 8.25
N HIS A 254 29.25 -9.22 9.46
CA HIS A 254 27.89 -9.25 9.98
C HIS A 254 27.20 -7.87 9.89
N GLU A 255 27.93 -6.80 10.23
CA GLU A 255 27.40 -5.43 10.22
C GLU A 255 26.98 -4.96 8.81
N SER A 256 27.74 -5.32 7.76
CA SER A 256 27.37 -5.01 6.37
C SER A 256 25.99 -5.61 6.04
N ARG A 257 25.78 -6.88 6.42
CA ARG A 257 24.51 -7.59 6.20
C ARG A 257 23.38 -7.06 7.07
N ALA A 258 23.64 -6.82 8.35
CA ALA A 258 22.65 -6.27 9.27
C ALA A 258 22.16 -4.88 8.82
N THR A 259 23.06 -4.04 8.32
CA THR A 259 22.72 -2.74 7.76
C THR A 259 21.84 -2.86 6.52
N ALA A 260 22.23 -3.70 5.55
CA ALA A 260 21.44 -3.95 4.35
C ALA A 260 20.03 -4.48 4.69
N SER A 261 19.93 -5.46 5.60
CA SER A 261 18.66 -6.02 6.09
C SER A 261 17.74 -4.93 6.64
N ARG A 262 18.24 -4.11 7.57
CA ARG A 262 17.48 -3.03 8.20
C ARG A 262 17.00 -2.00 7.18
N ILE A 263 17.84 -1.63 6.21
CA ILE A 263 17.47 -0.70 5.13
C ILE A 263 16.34 -1.28 4.29
N GLY A 264 16.46 -2.55 3.88
CA GLY A 264 15.44 -3.24 3.09
C GLY A 264 14.07 -3.26 3.78
N GLN A 265 14.03 -3.68 5.04
CA GLN A 265 12.78 -3.78 5.81
C GLN A 265 12.17 -2.42 6.15
N ALA A 266 13.01 -1.39 6.33
CA ALA A 266 12.53 -0.02 6.52
C ALA A 266 11.89 0.55 5.23
N LEU A 267 12.46 0.19 4.08
CA LEU A 267 12.00 0.62 2.75
C LEU A 267 10.71 -0.09 2.32
N VAL A 268 10.65 -1.42 2.43
CA VAL A 268 9.51 -2.24 1.98
C VAL A 268 8.88 -2.94 3.17
N LYS A 269 7.67 -2.51 3.56
CA LYS A 269 7.02 -2.94 4.82
C LYS A 269 5.97 -4.04 4.69
N GLY A 270 5.72 -4.57 3.48
CA GLY A 270 4.62 -5.53 3.26
C GLY A 270 3.21 -4.92 3.18
N THR A 271 3.04 -3.65 3.56
CA THR A 271 1.72 -3.01 3.69
C THR A 271 1.17 -2.37 2.40
N GLY A 272 1.88 -2.47 1.28
CA GLY A 272 1.57 -1.73 0.05
C GLY A 272 0.17 -1.97 -0.50
N CYS A 273 -0.30 -3.23 -0.50
CA CYS A 273 -1.66 -3.57 -0.92
C CYS A 273 -2.72 -2.92 -0.02
N LEU A 274 -2.55 -2.96 1.30
CA LEU A 274 -3.48 -2.35 2.26
C LEU A 274 -3.51 -0.83 2.12
N ASN A 275 -2.35 -0.21 1.94
CA ASN A 275 -2.23 1.23 1.73
C ASN A 275 -2.93 1.65 0.44
N ALA A 276 -2.73 0.91 -0.66
CA ALA A 276 -3.38 1.19 -1.94
C ALA A 276 -4.91 1.05 -1.83
N VAL A 277 -5.41 -0.06 -1.29
CA VAL A 277 -6.86 -0.29 -1.10
C VAL A 277 -7.49 0.82 -0.27
N LYS A 278 -6.84 1.24 0.82
CA LYS A 278 -7.33 2.33 1.67
C LYS A 278 -7.48 3.64 0.88
N ARG A 279 -6.47 4.01 0.09
CA ARG A 279 -6.49 5.25 -0.70
C ARG A 279 -7.51 5.21 -1.83
N ILE A 280 -7.65 4.06 -2.50
CA ILE A 280 -8.67 3.85 -3.54
C ILE A 280 -10.07 3.95 -2.94
N LYS A 281 -10.31 3.33 -1.77
CA LYS A 281 -11.59 3.45 -1.05
C LYS A 281 -11.90 4.89 -0.64
N GLU A 282 -10.91 5.65 -0.18
CA GLU A 282 -11.08 7.07 0.15
C GLU A 282 -11.51 7.90 -1.06
N ALA A 283 -10.92 7.66 -2.24
CA ALA A 283 -11.35 8.32 -3.48
C ALA A 283 -12.78 7.93 -3.87
N TRP A 284 -13.16 6.66 -3.69
CA TRP A 284 -14.53 6.21 -3.91
C TRP A 284 -15.51 6.85 -2.93
N PHE A 285 -15.17 6.88 -1.64
CA PHE A 285 -15.98 7.54 -0.62
C PHE A 285 -16.22 9.02 -0.95
N LYS A 286 -15.20 9.76 -1.37
CA LYS A 286 -15.37 11.17 -1.77
C LYS A 286 -16.40 11.37 -2.88
N LYS A 287 -16.50 10.44 -3.83
CA LYS A 287 -17.49 10.52 -4.92
C LYS A 287 -18.90 10.14 -4.50
N LYS A 288 -19.03 9.31 -3.47
CA LYS A 288 -20.31 8.69 -3.05
C LYS A 288 -20.91 9.32 -1.79
N LEU A 289 -20.09 9.91 -0.95
CA LEU A 289 -20.50 10.45 0.33
C LEU A 289 -21.29 11.73 0.10
N VAL A 290 -22.52 11.74 0.58
CA VAL A 290 -23.38 12.92 0.61
C VAL A 290 -23.80 13.19 2.04
N PHE A 291 -23.97 14.46 2.38
CA PHE A 291 -24.40 14.87 3.71
C PHE A 291 -25.77 15.52 3.67
N SER A 292 -26.54 15.32 4.74
CA SER A 292 -27.75 16.07 4.99
C SER A 292 -27.86 16.47 6.46
N ARG A 293 -28.68 17.49 6.75
CA ARG A 293 -29.01 17.90 8.12
C ARG A 293 -29.74 16.78 8.84
N ALA A 294 -29.36 16.53 10.09
CA ALA A 294 -30.14 15.64 10.95
C ALA A 294 -31.54 16.22 11.16
N THR A 295 -32.55 15.38 10.93
CA THR A 295 -33.96 15.61 11.24
C THR A 295 -34.38 14.77 12.46
N LYS A 296 -35.61 14.98 12.96
CA LYS A 296 -36.18 14.19 14.07
C LYS A 296 -36.11 12.67 13.86
N SER A 297 -36.23 12.20 12.61
CA SER A 297 -36.18 10.77 12.29
C SER A 297 -34.81 10.12 12.55
N HIS A 298 -33.76 10.90 12.80
CA HIS A 298 -32.42 10.38 13.08
C HIS A 298 -32.14 10.19 14.58
N CYS A 299 -33.11 10.47 15.47
CA CYS A 299 -32.89 10.39 16.91
C CYS A 299 -32.39 9.00 17.35
N ASP A 300 -33.09 7.94 16.94
CA ASP A 300 -32.78 6.55 17.31
C ASP A 300 -31.47 6.07 16.70
N LEU A 301 -31.19 6.49 15.45
CA LEU A 301 -29.92 6.18 14.78
C LEU A 301 -28.74 6.78 15.55
N LEU A 302 -28.84 8.06 15.89
CA LEU A 302 -27.81 8.76 16.65
C LEU A 302 -27.67 8.22 18.06
N TYR A 303 -28.77 7.76 18.68
CA TYR A 303 -28.74 7.09 19.97
C TYR A 303 -27.90 5.81 19.90
N LYS A 304 -28.17 4.97 18.90
CA LYS A 304 -27.44 3.73 18.65
C LYS A 304 -25.94 4.00 18.43
N TRP A 305 -25.60 4.98 17.60
CA TRP A 305 -24.20 5.32 17.36
C TRP A 305 -23.52 5.93 18.58
N ALA A 306 -24.22 6.77 19.34
CA ALA A 306 -23.66 7.37 20.55
C ALA A 306 -23.31 6.30 21.57
N ASN A 307 -24.19 5.30 21.77
CA ASN A 307 -24.02 4.22 22.74
C ASN A 307 -23.23 3.01 22.25
N ASP A 308 -22.74 3.01 21.00
CA ASP A 308 -21.79 1.99 20.54
C ASP A 308 -20.54 1.95 21.43
N ASP A 309 -20.08 0.76 21.81
CA ASP A 309 -19.03 0.57 22.82
C ASP A 309 -17.73 1.31 22.48
N GLU A 310 -17.32 1.30 21.21
CA GLU A 310 -16.10 2.00 20.78
C GLU A 310 -16.29 3.52 20.81
N VAL A 311 -17.50 4.02 20.50
CA VAL A 311 -17.83 5.44 20.61
C VAL A 311 -17.84 5.88 22.07
N ARG A 312 -18.46 5.12 22.97
CA ARG A 312 -18.46 5.38 24.42
C ARG A 312 -17.06 5.38 24.98
N LYS A 313 -16.27 4.33 24.71
CA LYS A 313 -14.86 4.23 25.12
C LYS A 313 -14.04 5.47 24.71
N ASN A 314 -14.27 5.97 23.50
CA ASN A 314 -13.54 7.13 22.97
C ASN A 314 -14.17 8.50 23.30
N SER A 315 -15.33 8.52 23.97
CA SER A 315 -16.02 9.75 24.39
C SER A 315 -15.53 10.24 25.75
N PHE A 316 -15.45 11.56 25.96
CA PHE A 316 -14.98 12.13 27.24
C PHE A 316 -15.80 11.67 28.44
N ASN A 317 -17.12 11.55 28.27
CA ASN A 317 -17.96 10.74 29.15
C ASN A 317 -18.20 9.37 28.49
N SER A 318 -17.78 8.30 29.17
CA SER A 318 -17.85 6.92 28.66
C SER A 318 -19.08 6.15 29.14
N ASP A 319 -19.92 6.74 30.00
CA ASP A 319 -21.13 6.11 30.49
C ASP A 319 -22.15 5.93 29.36
N GLN A 320 -22.97 4.88 29.48
CA GLN A 320 -24.12 4.70 28.62
C GLN A 320 -25.13 5.83 28.84
N ILE A 321 -25.68 6.32 27.74
CA ILE A 321 -26.68 7.38 27.74
C ILE A 321 -28.06 6.71 27.78
N SER A 322 -28.90 7.08 28.75
CA SER A 322 -30.29 6.63 28.75
C SER A 322 -31.06 7.25 27.58
N TYR A 323 -32.04 6.53 27.04
CA TYR A 323 -32.79 6.99 25.87
C TYR A 323 -33.48 8.35 26.11
N ASP A 324 -34.13 8.53 27.26
CA ASP A 324 -34.78 9.80 27.62
C ASP A 324 -33.81 10.98 27.68
N THR A 325 -32.59 10.75 28.20
CA THR A 325 -31.53 11.78 28.24
C THR A 325 -31.09 12.15 26.84
N HIS A 326 -30.92 11.15 25.97
CA HIS A 326 -30.54 11.36 24.57
C HIS A 326 -31.60 12.10 23.78
N VAL A 327 -32.89 11.73 23.91
CA VAL A 327 -33.99 12.40 23.21
C VAL A 327 -34.04 13.88 23.58
N LYS A 328 -33.99 14.21 24.89
CA LYS A 328 -33.95 15.60 25.36
C LYS A 328 -32.75 16.37 24.82
N TRP A 329 -31.57 15.75 24.85
CA TRP A 329 -30.34 16.34 24.30
C TRP A 329 -30.46 16.60 22.79
N PHE A 330 -30.94 15.61 22.03
CA PHE A 330 -31.04 15.69 20.57
C PHE A 330 -32.04 16.76 20.13
N GLU A 331 -33.22 16.81 20.75
CA GLU A 331 -34.19 17.87 20.50
C GLU A 331 -33.64 19.26 20.82
N GLY A 332 -32.89 19.40 21.92
CA GLY A 332 -32.21 20.64 22.27
C GLY A 332 -31.22 21.08 21.19
N LYS A 333 -30.42 20.13 20.67
CA LYS A 333 -29.45 20.41 19.60
C LYS A 333 -30.13 20.76 18.27
N LEU A 334 -31.26 20.12 17.92
CA LEU A 334 -32.01 20.48 16.71
C LEU A 334 -32.63 21.87 16.75
N ARG A 335 -32.97 22.40 17.93
CA ARG A 335 -33.51 23.76 18.11
C ARG A 335 -32.43 24.84 18.21
N SER A 336 -31.19 24.46 18.43
CA SER A 336 -30.07 25.39 18.62
C SER A 336 -29.60 25.97 17.28
N SER A 337 -29.47 27.31 17.21
CA SER A 337 -28.88 28.01 16.06
C SER A 337 -27.35 27.90 15.99
N SER A 338 -26.70 27.49 17.08
CA SER A 338 -25.25 27.27 17.18
C SER A 338 -24.86 25.79 17.11
N SER A 339 -25.81 24.89 16.83
CA SER A 339 -25.51 23.45 16.71
C SER A 339 -25.89 22.90 15.35
N TYR A 340 -24.92 22.23 14.76
CA TYR A 340 -25.08 21.61 13.47
C TYR A 340 -24.78 20.12 13.55
N ILE A 341 -25.77 19.27 13.27
CA ILE A 341 -25.58 17.82 13.13
C ILE A 341 -25.85 17.44 11.68
N PHE A 342 -24.88 16.79 11.05
CA PHE A 342 -24.95 16.26 9.71
C PHE A 342 -24.83 14.74 9.74
N ILE A 343 -25.63 14.07 8.91
CA ILE A 343 -25.56 12.62 8.70
C ILE A 343 -24.93 12.41 7.31
N GLY A 344 -23.89 11.57 7.25
CA GLY A 344 -23.27 11.17 6.00
C GLY A 344 -23.93 9.91 5.47
N PHE A 345 -24.13 9.84 4.16
CA PHE A 345 -24.76 8.72 3.46
C PHE A 345 -23.92 8.24 2.29
N ILE A 346 -23.95 6.94 2.04
CA ILE A 346 -23.45 6.29 0.82
C ILE A 346 -24.61 5.49 0.25
N ASP A 347 -25.02 5.79 -0.98
CA ASP A 347 -26.15 5.13 -1.65
C ASP A 347 -27.41 5.01 -0.75
N SER A 348 -27.76 6.12 -0.08
CA SER A 348 -28.86 6.25 0.91
C SER A 348 -28.67 5.53 2.24
N THR A 349 -27.57 4.79 2.44
CA THR A 349 -27.25 4.17 3.73
C THR A 349 -26.53 5.17 4.63
N PRO A 350 -27.02 5.45 5.85
CA PRO A 350 -26.31 6.33 6.79
C PRO A 350 -25.03 5.63 7.29
N VAL A 351 -23.89 6.33 7.17
CA VAL A 351 -22.57 5.75 7.46
C VAL A 351 -21.83 6.44 8.61
N GLY A 352 -22.36 7.55 9.09
CA GLY A 352 -21.82 8.27 10.26
C GLY A 352 -22.45 9.63 10.43
N GLN A 353 -21.96 10.37 11.42
CA GLN A 353 -22.37 11.74 11.67
C GLN A 353 -21.17 12.65 11.93
N VAL A 354 -21.35 13.93 11.64
CA VAL A 354 -20.48 15.00 12.12
C VAL A 354 -21.31 16.10 12.74
N ARG A 355 -20.96 16.49 13.96
CA ARG A 355 -21.55 17.57 14.72
C ARG A 355 -20.54 18.70 14.85
N MET A 356 -21.02 19.92 14.64
CA MET A 356 -20.28 21.16 14.83
C MET A 356 -21.05 22.04 15.83
N GLU A 357 -20.38 22.43 16.91
CA GLU A 357 -20.91 23.36 17.91
C GLU A 357 -20.18 24.68 17.78
N ILE A 358 -20.92 25.75 17.50
CA ILE A 358 -20.38 27.08 17.22
C ILE A 358 -20.25 27.87 18.51
N ASP A 359 -19.05 28.37 18.77
CA ASP A 359 -18.71 29.29 19.84
C ASP A 359 -17.92 30.47 19.26
N GLY A 360 -18.59 31.62 19.13
CA GLY A 360 -18.05 32.77 18.39
C GLY A 360 -17.75 32.42 16.93
N LEU A 361 -16.47 32.50 16.55
CA LEU A 361 -15.96 32.13 15.22
C LEU A 361 -15.31 30.73 15.19
N SER A 362 -15.40 29.97 16.29
CA SER A 362 -14.84 28.61 16.39
C SER A 362 -15.94 27.56 16.30
N GLY A 363 -15.70 26.49 15.53
CA GLY A 363 -16.56 25.32 15.44
C GLY A 363 -15.91 24.10 16.11
N VAL A 364 -16.47 23.65 17.22
CA VAL A 364 -16.03 22.41 17.90
C VAL A 364 -16.63 21.19 17.22
N ILE A 365 -15.77 20.30 16.71
CA ILE A 365 -16.14 19.13 15.92
C ILE A 365 -16.24 17.88 16.80
N SER A 366 -17.31 17.13 16.61
CA SER A 366 -17.49 15.78 17.13
C SER A 366 -18.04 14.90 16.01
N TYR A 367 -17.36 13.81 15.66
CA TYR A 367 -17.82 12.90 14.61
C TYR A 367 -17.80 11.45 15.10
N SER A 368 -18.59 10.61 14.46
CA SER A 368 -18.55 9.16 14.64
C SER A 368 -18.90 8.47 13.33
N ILE A 369 -18.29 7.31 13.11
CA ILE A 369 -18.54 6.45 11.94
C ILE A 369 -19.26 5.20 12.44
N ASP A 370 -20.28 4.76 11.71
CA ASP A 370 -20.98 3.51 11.98
C ASP A 370 -19.97 2.35 12.01
N LYS A 371 -20.16 1.41 12.94
CA LYS A 371 -19.24 0.29 13.18
C LYS A 371 -18.95 -0.55 11.93
N GLU A 372 -19.91 -0.68 11.02
CA GLU A 372 -19.75 -1.45 9.77
C GLU A 372 -18.82 -0.75 8.76
N TRP A 373 -18.55 0.54 8.95
CA TRP A 373 -17.77 1.36 8.01
C TRP A 373 -16.40 1.79 8.57
N ARG A 374 -16.09 1.48 9.83
CA ARG A 374 -14.81 1.83 10.48
C ARG A 374 -13.62 1.12 9.84
N GLY A 375 -12.41 1.65 10.09
CA GLY A 375 -11.16 1.08 9.56
C GLY A 375 -10.91 1.31 8.06
N ASN A 376 -11.89 1.83 7.31
CA ASN A 376 -11.78 1.99 5.85
C ASN A 376 -11.27 3.37 5.39
N GLY A 377 -10.98 4.30 6.31
CA GLY A 377 -10.53 5.66 5.98
C GLY A 377 -11.63 6.72 5.90
N LEU A 378 -12.90 6.32 6.07
CA LEU A 378 -14.07 7.21 5.96
C LEU A 378 -14.04 8.40 6.93
N GLY A 379 -13.51 8.23 8.15
CA GLY A 379 -13.38 9.33 9.12
C GLY A 379 -12.53 10.50 8.62
N ASN A 380 -11.47 10.22 7.85
CA ASN A 380 -10.69 11.28 7.18
C ASN A 380 -11.53 12.01 6.12
N VAL A 381 -12.31 11.25 5.33
CA VAL A 381 -13.19 11.84 4.30
C VAL A 381 -14.23 12.75 4.95
N PHE A 382 -14.89 12.34 6.04
CA PHE A 382 -15.82 13.18 6.80
C PHE A 382 -15.22 14.53 7.21
N LEU A 383 -13.97 14.52 7.70
CA LEU A 383 -13.28 15.74 8.13
C LEU A 383 -12.85 16.62 6.94
N GLN A 384 -12.54 16.02 5.79
CA GLN A 384 -12.21 16.75 4.57
C GLN A 384 -13.43 17.46 3.95
N GLU A 385 -14.64 16.97 4.19
CA GLU A 385 -15.90 17.58 3.71
C GLU A 385 -16.38 18.78 4.56
N LEU A 386 -15.77 19.02 5.73
CA LEU A 386 -16.18 20.11 6.62
C LEU A 386 -16.21 21.50 5.97
N PRO A 387 -15.21 21.94 5.17
CA PRO A 387 -15.26 23.25 4.50
C PRO A 387 -16.45 23.38 3.54
N PHE A 388 -16.79 22.30 2.82
CA PHE A 388 -17.96 22.28 1.95
C PHE A 388 -19.24 22.43 2.77
N LEU A 389 -19.39 21.68 3.87
CA LEU A 389 -20.54 21.78 4.76
C LEU A 389 -20.71 23.18 5.35
N ILE A 390 -19.62 23.83 5.76
CA ILE A 390 -19.61 25.20 6.26
C ILE A 390 -20.16 26.16 5.21
N THR A 391 -19.62 26.07 3.99
CA THR A 391 -20.00 26.94 2.87
C THR A 391 -21.46 26.74 2.49
N THR A 392 -21.87 25.50 2.23
CA THR A 392 -23.23 25.18 1.77
C THR A 392 -24.32 25.52 2.80
N HIS A 393 -23.97 25.53 4.10
CA HIS A 393 -24.93 25.84 5.18
C HIS A 393 -24.72 27.22 5.79
N ASN A 394 -23.88 28.08 5.19
CA ASN A 394 -23.57 29.43 5.68
C ASN A 394 -23.18 29.48 7.17
N VAL A 395 -22.39 28.50 7.62
CA VAL A 395 -21.92 28.43 9.01
C VAL A 395 -20.83 29.48 9.23
N LYS A 396 -21.01 30.39 10.19
CA LYS A 396 -20.04 31.46 10.46
C LYS A 396 -18.93 30.99 11.38
N VAL A 397 -17.85 30.45 10.81
CA VAL A 397 -16.63 30.04 11.52
C VAL A 397 -15.40 30.36 10.69
N THR A 398 -14.29 30.65 11.36
CA THR A 398 -12.96 30.79 10.74
C THR A 398 -12.00 29.71 11.22
N ARG A 399 -12.40 28.93 12.23
CA ARG A 399 -11.57 27.90 12.86
C ARG A 399 -12.40 26.70 13.27
N LEU A 400 -11.86 25.50 13.01
CA LEU A 400 -12.39 24.23 13.46
C LEU A 400 -11.49 23.61 14.52
N ILE A 401 -12.10 23.03 15.56
CA ILE A 401 -11.41 22.45 16.71
C ILE A 401 -11.95 21.04 16.97
N GLY A 402 -11.09 20.03 16.88
CA GLY A 402 -11.39 18.66 17.29
C GLY A 402 -10.64 18.29 18.57
N ARG A 403 -11.31 17.65 19.54
CA ARG A 403 -10.66 17.17 20.77
C ARG A 403 -10.67 15.65 20.80
N VAL A 404 -9.48 15.04 20.93
CA VAL A 404 -9.31 13.59 20.78
C VAL A 404 -8.54 13.03 21.98
N LYS A 405 -9.07 12.00 22.63
CA LYS A 405 -8.36 11.29 23.71
C LYS A 405 -6.99 10.78 23.24
N VAL A 406 -6.01 10.81 24.13
CA VAL A 406 -4.64 10.33 23.86
C VAL A 406 -4.61 8.87 23.36
N GLY A 407 -5.51 8.01 23.86
CA GLY A 407 -5.61 6.61 23.43
C GLY A 407 -6.33 6.38 22.08
N ASN A 408 -6.98 7.39 21.50
CA ASN A 408 -7.73 7.24 20.26
C ASN A 408 -6.85 7.52 19.02
N LEU A 409 -5.95 6.58 18.73
CA LEU A 409 -5.00 6.70 17.60
C LEU A 409 -5.69 6.77 16.23
N GLN A 410 -6.88 6.18 16.09
CA GLN A 410 -7.62 6.21 14.82
C GLN A 410 -8.11 7.62 14.49
N SER A 411 -8.74 8.31 15.45
CA SER A 411 -9.20 9.68 15.24
C SER A 411 -8.03 10.66 15.10
N GLN A 412 -6.94 10.47 15.86
CA GLN A 412 -5.71 11.27 15.70
C GLN A 412 -5.22 11.23 14.24
N LYS A 413 -5.03 10.03 13.68
CA LYS A 413 -4.64 9.84 12.28
C LYS A 413 -5.65 10.42 11.29
N ALA A 414 -6.94 10.43 11.60
CA ALA A 414 -7.96 11.01 10.73
C ALA A 414 -7.84 12.55 10.67
N PHE A 415 -7.67 13.22 11.82
CA PHE A 415 -7.49 14.67 11.88
C PHE A 415 -6.19 15.11 11.18
N GLU A 416 -5.08 14.43 11.45
CA GLU A 416 -3.78 14.74 10.83
C GLU A 416 -3.85 14.63 9.31
N ARG A 417 -4.50 13.58 8.79
CA ARG A 417 -4.67 13.37 7.34
C ARG A 417 -5.68 14.32 6.70
N ALA A 418 -6.58 14.89 7.48
CA ALA A 418 -7.49 15.95 7.04
C ALA A 418 -6.83 17.35 7.07
N GLY A 419 -5.56 17.43 7.46
CA GLY A 419 -4.76 18.66 7.49
C GLY A 419 -4.95 19.48 8.76
N PHE A 420 -5.47 18.89 9.84
CA PHE A 420 -5.53 19.57 11.13
C PHE A 420 -4.15 19.52 11.81
N GLN A 421 -3.78 20.62 12.45
CA GLN A 421 -2.56 20.74 13.25
C GLN A 421 -2.80 20.23 14.66
N LYS A 422 -1.88 19.40 15.15
CA LYS A 422 -1.96 18.79 16.48
C LYS A 422 -1.35 19.71 17.55
N HIS A 423 -2.05 19.87 18.65
CA HIS A 423 -1.61 20.59 19.84
C HIS A 423 -1.85 19.74 21.10
N ASP A 424 -0.97 19.87 22.08
CA ASP A 424 -1.13 19.21 23.38
C ASP A 424 -2.19 19.95 24.21
N GLY A 425 -3.19 19.20 24.64
CA GLY A 425 -4.21 19.64 25.59
C GLY A 425 -4.07 18.92 26.93
N ASN A 426 -4.81 19.37 27.94
CA ASN A 426 -4.79 18.75 29.26
C ASN A 426 -5.57 17.42 29.24
N GLY A 427 -4.85 16.29 29.08
CA GLY A 427 -5.44 14.94 29.04
C GLY A 427 -6.03 14.52 27.69
N PHE A 428 -5.86 15.33 26.64
CA PHE A 428 -6.29 15.05 25.26
C PHE A 428 -5.43 15.81 24.26
N PHE A 429 -5.53 15.48 22.98
CA PHE A 429 -4.95 16.27 21.90
C PHE A 429 -6.01 17.16 21.27
N GLU A 430 -5.66 18.42 21.04
CA GLU A 430 -6.47 19.36 20.29
C GLU A 430 -5.99 19.42 18.83
N TYR A 431 -6.93 19.39 17.90
CA TYR A 431 -6.68 19.44 16.47
C TYR A 431 -7.33 20.67 15.88
N VAL A 432 -6.54 21.57 15.30
CA VAL A 432 -7.01 22.87 14.82
C VAL A 432 -6.82 23.00 13.31
N LYS A 433 -7.81 23.56 12.62
CA LYS A 433 -7.75 23.90 11.20
C LYS A 433 -8.49 25.20 10.95
N ASP A 434 -7.82 26.18 10.38
CA ASP A 434 -8.48 27.39 9.90
C ASP A 434 -9.20 27.09 8.58
N VAL A 435 -10.38 27.69 8.38
CA VAL A 435 -11.34 27.37 7.30
C VAL A 435 -11.89 28.59 6.59
#